data_AF-A0A9W9ERG0-F1
#
_entry.id   AF-A0A9W9ERG0-F1
#
_cell.length_a   1.000
_cell.length_b   1.000
_cell.length_c   1.000
_cell.angle_alpha   90.00
_cell.angle_beta   90.00
_cell.angle_gamma   90.00
#
_symmetry.space_group_name_H-M   'P 1'
#
loop_
_entity.id
_entity.type
_entity.pdbx_description
1 polymer ?
#
loop_
_entity_poly.entity_id
_entity_poly.type
_entity_poly.pdbx_seq_one_letter_code
_entity_poly.pdbx_strand_id
1 'polypeptide(L)'
;MILPQLSLLIVSSLLLGATQAAPASNTTIKTRDDGDDVHAEWTWLHFQDCSSSQQKAIKQAHTDAVKMAEHVKEIDFGNDPGALEYLGPSPMNKAWQGNIKSVYEHISTFQLNGFWPGYRMNARCGNSNDAKYSGSRCSRGVTAYQWNTKKDAKDPNTAPPYNKADAVSNMHFCDIFFNYKKLDDTIKDLKDIDDFRWRYDLDKYRNQAYIILHEMMHATVMTYKQNKNRRITDMTMHVYEYKKRSSDRGYDRKLVKMDAYKALPCKILARTARQAIAEEAITMNADNYAQYALADKEAHDWMTRSSAVFLTSDNGTFGINQDRLDQFTQSSEGAEVSDIVGQDVGELSNKADSETLSPDSDYPESFRSEMEAFSKYYHVPEPKCARQGDAPSDRSPFTTSEADEKIKDFCKDEGFWDTVFTPPINQGTGQTKDGKGKALGASGDFKINDGKDKLWIGAYFAGGGCTGFTTWPPKGKGLRDTDLCIDRLRTIMNSCDTDTTDKKYGGSLKETCLVYQLMAVGSDNSDPTGVGSNGDHGDIKCKDTDTSILGSHYDNTCTCWFEKLPDQTEIFGMPKKGDCDSMDFRPAWSFSEDPDYRPENIQPTVTMTASP
;
A
#
# COMPACT_ATOMS: atom_id res chain seq x y z
N MET A 1 -37.49 -31.96 -36.68
CA MET A 1 -38.73 -31.48 -36.06
C MET A 1 -38.39 -31.10 -34.62
N ILE A 2 -38.50 -29.79 -34.33
CA ILE A 2 -38.58 -29.12 -33.01
C ILE A 2 -37.37 -29.26 -32.06
N LEU A 3 -36.48 -28.26 -32.14
CA LEU A 3 -35.59 -27.80 -31.06
C LEU A 3 -36.39 -27.05 -29.98
N PRO A 4 -35.98 -27.07 -28.70
CA PRO A 4 -36.43 -26.08 -27.74
C PRO A 4 -35.48 -24.87 -27.71
N GLN A 5 -36.08 -23.69 -27.81
CA GLN A 5 -35.46 -22.39 -27.62
C GLN A 5 -35.16 -22.18 -26.13
N LEU A 6 -33.91 -21.81 -25.81
CA LEU A 6 -33.56 -21.22 -24.53
C LEU A 6 -33.58 -19.69 -24.71
N SER A 7 -34.55 -19.03 -24.08
CA SER A 7 -34.65 -17.57 -24.02
C SER A 7 -33.67 -17.02 -23.00
N LEU A 8 -32.72 -16.23 -23.47
CA LEU A 8 -31.77 -15.46 -22.68
C LEU A 8 -32.48 -14.20 -22.14
N LEU A 9 -32.73 -14.14 -20.84
CA LEU A 9 -33.22 -12.96 -20.14
C LEU A 9 -32.02 -12.06 -19.82
N ILE A 10 -31.76 -11.08 -20.69
CA ILE A 10 -30.86 -9.96 -20.40
C ILE A 10 -31.68 -8.92 -19.64
N VAL A 11 -31.42 -8.79 -18.34
CA VAL A 11 -31.89 -7.64 -17.54
C VAL A 11 -30.92 -6.49 -17.78
N SER A 12 -31.20 -5.66 -18.78
CA SER A 12 -30.57 -4.35 -18.93
C SER A 12 -31.29 -3.35 -18.02
N SER A 13 -30.70 -3.08 -16.86
CA SER A 13 -31.04 -1.91 -16.04
C SER A 13 -30.41 -0.66 -16.65
N LEU A 14 -31.06 -0.09 -17.66
CA LEU A 14 -30.79 1.26 -18.14
C LEU A 14 -31.39 2.27 -17.14
N LEU A 15 -30.56 2.78 -16.23
CA LEU A 15 -30.86 4.00 -15.48
C LEU A 15 -30.60 5.22 -16.38
N LEU A 16 -31.60 5.60 -17.17
CA LEU A 16 -31.69 6.91 -17.80
C LEU A 16 -32.04 7.96 -16.73
N GLY A 17 -31.02 8.38 -15.98
CA GLY A 17 -31.09 9.60 -15.18
C GLY A 17 -31.06 10.80 -16.11
N ALA A 18 -32.20 11.43 -16.34
CA ALA A 18 -32.28 12.72 -17.01
C ALA A 18 -31.49 13.75 -16.19
N THR A 19 -30.36 14.20 -16.73
CA THR A 19 -29.62 15.36 -16.21
C THR A 19 -30.49 16.60 -16.40
N GLN A 20 -31.11 17.08 -15.32
CA GLN A 20 -31.62 18.44 -15.30
C GLN A 20 -30.42 19.38 -15.39
N ALA A 21 -30.27 20.05 -16.53
CA ALA A 21 -29.37 21.17 -16.66
C ALA A 21 -29.73 22.21 -15.60
N ALA A 22 -28.82 22.44 -14.65
CA ALA A 22 -28.95 23.54 -13.71
C ALA A 22 -29.10 24.85 -14.50
N PRO A 23 -30.01 25.76 -14.10
CA PRO A 23 -30.14 27.03 -14.77
C PRO A 23 -28.80 27.77 -14.69
N ALA A 24 -28.28 28.17 -15.86
CA ALA A 24 -27.13 29.04 -15.96
C ALA A 24 -27.42 30.33 -15.18
N SER A 25 -26.88 30.40 -13.96
CA SER A 25 -26.84 31.62 -13.18
C SER A 25 -26.05 32.63 -13.99
N ASN A 26 -26.75 33.65 -14.49
CA ASN A 26 -26.15 34.77 -15.19
C ASN A 26 -25.50 35.68 -14.13
N THR A 27 -24.45 35.17 -13.49
CA THR A 27 -23.64 35.92 -12.52
C THR A 27 -22.83 36.91 -13.32
N THR A 28 -23.32 38.14 -13.38
CA THR A 28 -22.55 39.26 -13.90
C THR A 28 -21.30 39.38 -13.02
N ILE A 29 -20.12 39.10 -13.59
CA ILE A 29 -18.83 39.24 -12.91
C ILE A 29 -18.69 40.69 -12.50
N LYS A 30 -19.03 40.99 -11.24
CA LYS A 30 -18.54 42.18 -10.58
C LYS A 30 -17.09 41.87 -10.23
N THR A 31 -16.15 42.53 -10.92
CA THR A 31 -14.84 42.78 -10.32
C THR A 31 -15.13 43.47 -8.99
N ARG A 32 -15.04 42.71 -7.90
CA ARG A 32 -15.19 43.24 -6.56
C ARG A 32 -13.96 44.13 -6.38
N ASP A 33 -14.15 45.44 -6.50
CA ASP A 33 -13.13 46.47 -6.25
C ASP A 33 -12.76 46.55 -4.75
N ASP A 34 -13.15 45.55 -3.96
CA ASP A 34 -12.80 45.33 -2.56
C ASP A 34 -11.35 44.81 -2.49
N GLY A 35 -10.39 45.54 -3.08
CA GLY A 35 -8.94 45.64 -2.81
C GLY A 35 -8.04 44.40 -2.59
N ASP A 36 -8.55 43.25 -2.15
CA ASP A 36 -7.75 42.30 -1.38
C ASP A 36 -7.95 40.83 -1.77
N ASP A 37 -9.00 40.43 -2.52
CA ASP A 37 -9.19 39.03 -2.97
C ASP A 37 -9.30 38.91 -4.49
N VAL A 38 -8.24 38.41 -5.12
CA VAL A 38 -8.26 38.03 -6.54
C VAL A 38 -8.92 36.66 -6.67
N HIS A 39 -10.25 36.61 -6.66
CA HIS A 39 -10.98 35.43 -7.12
C HIS A 39 -10.93 35.41 -8.65
N ALA A 40 -9.87 34.83 -9.20
CA ALA A 40 -9.83 34.54 -10.63
C ALA A 40 -10.68 33.29 -10.86
N GLU A 41 -11.88 33.46 -11.42
CA GLU A 41 -12.71 32.34 -11.90
C GLU A 41 -12.05 31.62 -13.09
N TRP A 42 -11.07 32.26 -13.74
CA TRP A 42 -10.50 31.79 -15.00
C TRP A 42 -9.00 32.03 -15.10
N THR A 43 -8.29 31.07 -15.69
CA THR A 43 -6.85 31.13 -16.02
C THR A 43 -6.67 31.15 -17.54
N TRP A 44 -5.82 32.06 -18.00
CA TRP A 44 -5.30 32.12 -19.36
C TRP A 44 -3.82 31.73 -19.39
N LEU A 45 -3.50 30.64 -20.10
CA LEU A 45 -2.14 30.18 -20.30
C LEU A 45 -1.48 30.90 -21.47
N HIS A 46 -0.46 31.69 -21.18
CA HIS A 46 0.39 32.33 -22.18
C HIS A 46 1.59 31.43 -22.48
N PHE A 47 1.55 30.75 -23.63
CA PHE A 47 2.59 29.81 -24.02
C PHE A 47 3.78 30.48 -24.69
N GLN A 48 4.99 30.10 -24.28
CA GLN A 48 6.24 30.50 -24.89
C GLN A 48 7.06 29.25 -25.23
N ASP A 49 7.54 29.18 -26.47
CA ASP A 49 8.42 28.10 -26.96
C ASP A 49 7.82 26.67 -26.81
N CYS A 50 6.50 26.56 -26.66
CA CYS A 50 5.78 25.29 -26.58
C CYS A 50 5.18 24.91 -27.95
N SER A 51 5.49 23.71 -28.43
CA SER A 51 4.79 23.10 -29.57
C SER A 51 3.30 22.87 -29.28
N SER A 52 2.49 22.71 -30.34
CA SER A 52 1.03 22.51 -30.17
C SER A 52 0.68 21.29 -29.32
N SER A 53 1.46 20.21 -29.40
CA SER A 53 1.29 19.01 -28.57
C SER A 53 1.61 19.30 -27.10
N GLN A 54 2.72 20.00 -26.82
CA GLN A 54 3.08 20.41 -25.45
C GLN A 54 2.01 21.34 -24.84
N GLN A 55 1.49 22.30 -25.62
CA GLN A 55 0.40 23.17 -25.16
C GLN A 55 -0.85 22.37 -24.80
N LYS A 56 -1.20 21.36 -25.60
CA LYS A 56 -2.34 20.47 -25.30
C LYS A 56 -2.12 19.66 -24.03
N ALA A 57 -0.92 19.11 -23.84
CA ALA A 57 -0.56 18.36 -22.63
C ALA A 57 -0.63 19.24 -21.37
N ILE A 58 -0.06 20.45 -21.40
CA ILE A 58 -0.10 21.40 -20.28
C ILE A 58 -1.55 21.81 -19.97
N LYS A 59 -2.37 22.10 -20.99
CA LYS A 59 -3.78 22.44 -20.77
C LYS A 59 -4.54 21.31 -20.08
N GLN A 60 -4.37 20.08 -20.57
CA GLN A 60 -5.02 18.91 -19.98
C GLN A 60 -4.59 18.70 -18.53
N ALA A 61 -3.27 18.68 -18.28
CA ALA A 61 -2.72 18.49 -16.95
C ALA A 61 -3.14 19.61 -15.98
N HIS A 62 -3.27 20.85 -16.44
CA HIS A 62 -3.81 21.95 -15.64
C HIS A 62 -5.28 21.73 -15.29
N THR A 63 -6.11 21.33 -16.26
CA THR A 63 -7.51 21.00 -15.99
C THR A 63 -7.62 19.89 -14.96
N ASP A 64 -6.80 18.85 -15.07
CA ASP A 64 -6.81 17.71 -14.15
C ASP A 64 -6.27 18.11 -12.76
N ALA A 65 -5.24 18.97 -12.67
CA ALA A 65 -4.75 19.50 -11.40
C ALA A 65 -5.81 20.31 -10.64
N VAL A 66 -6.56 21.16 -11.35
CA VAL A 66 -7.68 21.92 -10.77
C VAL A 66 -8.81 21.00 -10.30
N LYS A 67 -9.11 19.92 -11.05
CA LYS A 67 -10.07 18.90 -10.60
C LYS A 67 -9.60 18.15 -9.36
N MET A 68 -8.32 17.81 -9.27
CA MET A 68 -7.75 17.21 -8.05
C MET A 68 -7.95 18.14 -6.84
N ALA A 69 -7.65 19.43 -6.98
CA ALA A 69 -7.89 20.41 -5.91
C ALA A 69 -9.38 20.55 -5.56
N GLU A 70 -10.27 20.59 -6.56
CA GLU A 70 -11.72 20.65 -6.37
C GLU A 70 -12.27 19.44 -5.62
N HIS A 71 -11.74 18.25 -5.89
CA HIS A 71 -12.15 17.00 -5.26
C HIS A 71 -11.84 16.99 -3.77
N VAL A 72 -10.65 17.51 -3.39
CA VAL A 72 -10.12 17.38 -2.04
C VAL A 72 -10.36 18.61 -1.15
N LYS A 73 -11.13 19.60 -1.61
CA LYS A 73 -11.35 20.83 -0.84
C LYS A 73 -12.16 20.59 0.45
N GLU A 74 -12.98 19.53 0.47
CA GLU A 74 -13.73 19.09 1.65
C GLU A 74 -13.00 17.96 2.41
N ILE A 75 -12.04 18.36 3.25
CA ILE A 75 -11.18 17.42 3.99
C ILE A 75 -11.83 16.96 5.31
N ASP A 76 -11.90 15.65 5.54
CA ASP A 76 -12.14 15.05 6.86
C ASP A 76 -10.81 14.71 7.56
N PHE A 77 -10.23 15.71 8.22
CA PHE A 77 -8.97 15.55 8.98
C PHE A 77 -9.04 14.49 10.11
N GLY A 78 -10.24 14.06 10.51
CA GLY A 78 -10.45 13.11 11.58
C GLY A 78 -10.45 11.66 11.12
N ASN A 79 -10.90 11.36 9.89
CA ASN A 79 -11.07 9.98 9.44
C ASN A 79 -10.53 9.67 8.05
N ASP A 80 -10.18 10.69 7.25
CA ASP A 80 -9.58 10.50 5.93
C ASP A 80 -8.14 9.99 6.09
N PRO A 81 -7.82 8.74 5.67
CA PRO A 81 -6.48 8.20 5.78
C PRO A 81 -5.44 9.03 5.00
N GLY A 82 -5.80 9.58 3.84
CA GLY A 82 -4.92 10.45 3.06
C GLY A 82 -4.58 11.72 3.84
N ALA A 83 -5.58 12.33 4.49
CA ALA A 83 -5.34 13.52 5.32
C ALA A 83 -4.45 13.18 6.52
N LEU A 84 -4.72 12.07 7.20
CA LEU A 84 -3.90 11.61 8.33
C LEU A 84 -2.46 11.31 7.93
N GLU A 85 -2.23 10.78 6.72
CA GLU A 85 -0.91 10.45 6.20
C GLU A 85 -0.12 11.66 5.70
N TYR A 86 -0.74 12.59 4.98
CA TYR A 86 -0.05 13.68 4.28
C TYR A 86 -0.22 15.05 4.93
N LEU A 87 -1.24 15.23 5.76
CA LEU A 87 -1.50 16.46 6.50
C LEU A 87 -1.37 16.26 8.01
N GLY A 88 -1.07 15.05 8.46
CA GLY A 88 -0.87 14.70 9.87
C GLY A 88 -2.18 14.62 10.66
N PRO A 89 -2.10 14.17 11.92
CA PRO A 89 -3.28 13.95 12.74
C PRO A 89 -3.99 15.26 13.11
N SER A 90 -5.33 15.24 13.13
CA SER A 90 -6.19 16.41 13.38
C SER A 90 -5.76 17.28 14.58
N PRO A 91 -5.41 16.71 15.76
CA PRO A 91 -4.95 17.52 16.89
C PRO A 91 -3.75 18.43 16.60
N MET A 92 -2.89 18.04 15.65
CA MET A 92 -1.65 18.75 15.34
C MET A 92 -1.81 19.82 14.27
N ASN A 93 -2.75 19.65 13.35
CA ASN A 93 -3.02 20.62 12.28
C ASN A 93 -4.27 21.47 12.51
N LYS A 94 -5.00 21.28 13.63
CA LYS A 94 -6.30 21.94 13.92
C LYS A 94 -6.33 23.44 13.65
N ALA A 95 -5.28 24.18 14.04
CA ALA A 95 -5.20 25.64 13.84
C ALA A 95 -5.02 26.08 12.37
N TRP A 96 -4.74 25.13 11.49
CA TRP A 96 -4.44 25.33 10.07
C TRP A 96 -5.40 24.60 9.12
N GLN A 97 -6.29 23.75 9.62
CA GLN A 97 -7.27 23.01 8.80
C GLN A 97 -8.06 23.93 7.86
N GLY A 98 -8.52 25.08 8.36
CA GLY A 98 -9.23 26.07 7.53
C GLY A 98 -8.36 26.69 6.43
N ASN A 99 -7.05 26.90 6.69
CA ASN A 99 -6.11 27.40 5.69
C ASN A 99 -5.82 26.35 4.61
N ILE A 100 -5.63 25.10 5.01
CA ILE A 100 -5.40 23.99 4.08
C ILE A 100 -6.60 23.85 3.13
N LYS A 101 -7.83 23.83 3.66
CA LYS A 101 -9.06 23.83 2.84
C LYS A 101 -9.11 25.04 1.92
N SER A 102 -8.86 26.23 2.45
CA SER A 102 -8.88 27.49 1.69
C SER A 102 -7.89 27.50 0.53
N VAL A 103 -6.73 26.86 0.66
CA VAL A 103 -5.76 26.71 -0.44
C VAL A 103 -6.34 25.87 -1.58
N TYR A 104 -6.93 24.71 -1.29
CA TYR A 104 -7.57 23.87 -2.31
C TYR A 104 -8.80 24.54 -2.94
N GLU A 105 -9.67 25.11 -2.11
CA GLU A 105 -10.83 25.89 -2.56
C GLU A 105 -10.40 26.99 -3.53
N HIS A 106 -9.33 27.72 -3.24
CA HIS A 106 -8.87 28.78 -4.13
C HIS A 106 -8.23 28.24 -5.41
N ILE A 107 -7.36 27.23 -5.33
CA ILE A 107 -6.77 26.59 -6.53
C ILE A 107 -7.87 26.04 -7.45
N SER A 108 -8.96 25.50 -6.89
CA SER A 108 -10.09 24.96 -7.66
C SER A 108 -10.78 26.00 -8.55
N THR A 109 -10.64 27.31 -8.25
CA THR A 109 -11.25 28.38 -9.06
C THR A 109 -10.43 28.73 -10.30
N PHE A 110 -9.18 28.29 -10.42
CA PHE A 110 -8.28 28.66 -11.53
C PHE A 110 -8.57 27.91 -12.83
N GLN A 111 -9.84 27.66 -13.17
CA GLN A 111 -10.25 26.87 -14.35
C GLN A 111 -9.78 27.52 -15.66
N LEU A 112 -9.45 26.72 -16.67
CA LEU A 112 -9.06 27.28 -17.98
C LEU A 112 -10.28 27.88 -18.69
N ASN A 113 -10.17 29.15 -19.11
CA ASN A 113 -11.12 29.77 -20.03
C ASN A 113 -10.40 30.36 -21.24
N GLY A 114 -11.02 30.24 -22.41
CA GLY A 114 -10.53 30.86 -23.64
C GLY A 114 -10.82 32.36 -23.74
N PHE A 115 -11.58 32.93 -22.79
CA PHE A 115 -12.04 34.31 -22.86
C PHE A 115 -11.46 35.19 -21.75
N TRP A 116 -11.02 36.40 -22.13
CA TRP A 116 -10.57 37.45 -21.21
C TRP A 116 -11.80 38.21 -20.67
N PRO A 117 -11.87 38.58 -19.37
CA PRO A 117 -10.78 38.67 -18.39
C PRO A 117 -10.56 37.39 -17.55
N GLY A 118 -9.29 37.05 -17.32
CA GLY A 118 -8.84 35.96 -16.44
C GLY A 118 -7.40 36.17 -15.95
N TYR A 119 -6.97 35.36 -14.97
CA TYR A 119 -5.60 35.36 -14.47
C TYR A 119 -4.63 34.87 -15.54
N ARG A 120 -3.55 35.61 -15.78
CA ARG A 120 -2.51 35.20 -16.72
C ARG A 120 -1.47 34.34 -16.00
N MET A 121 -1.25 33.13 -16.49
CA MET A 121 -0.11 32.30 -16.13
C MET A 121 0.78 32.10 -17.36
N ASN A 122 2.08 32.36 -17.24
CA ASN A 122 3.03 32.12 -18.32
C ASN A 122 3.52 30.67 -18.25
N ALA A 123 3.38 29.93 -19.36
CA ALA A 123 3.83 28.56 -19.51
C ALA A 123 4.93 28.52 -20.57
N ARG A 124 6.14 28.12 -20.17
CA ARG A 124 7.29 28.00 -21.07
C ARG A 124 7.67 26.54 -21.21
N CYS A 125 8.03 26.14 -22.43
CA CYS A 125 8.63 24.84 -22.69
C CYS A 125 10.07 25.06 -23.13
N GLY A 126 10.96 24.19 -22.69
CA GLY A 126 12.35 24.31 -23.06
C GLY A 126 13.14 23.04 -22.85
N ASN A 127 14.03 22.77 -23.80
CA ASN A 127 14.99 21.68 -23.70
C ASN A 127 16.21 22.18 -22.91
N SER A 128 16.73 21.37 -22.00
CA SER A 128 17.95 21.69 -21.24
C SER A 128 19.17 21.97 -22.14
N ASN A 129 19.15 21.46 -23.38
CA ASN A 129 20.20 21.62 -24.38
C ASN A 129 20.05 22.88 -25.23
N ASP A 130 18.94 23.61 -25.13
CA ASP A 130 18.78 24.89 -25.84
C ASP A 130 19.67 25.95 -25.17
N ALA A 131 20.57 26.56 -25.94
CA ALA A 131 21.43 27.64 -25.47
C ALA A 131 20.64 28.83 -24.91
N LYS A 132 19.40 29.05 -25.38
CA LYS A 132 18.48 30.06 -24.81
C LYS A 132 18.16 29.81 -23.34
N TYR A 133 18.28 28.56 -22.90
CA TYR A 133 18.02 28.09 -21.55
C TYR A 133 19.28 27.55 -20.88
N SER A 134 20.48 27.87 -21.39
CA SER A 134 21.74 27.58 -20.70
C SER A 134 21.76 28.36 -19.38
N GLY A 135 21.57 27.66 -18.25
CA GLY A 135 21.36 28.26 -16.92
C GLY A 135 19.93 28.17 -16.40
N SER A 136 19.00 27.56 -17.14
CA SER A 136 17.71 27.14 -16.61
C SER A 136 17.87 26.04 -15.56
N ARG A 137 16.87 25.89 -14.70
CA ARG A 137 16.83 24.82 -13.70
C ARG A 137 16.45 23.45 -14.28
N CYS A 138 16.29 23.32 -15.60
CA CYS A 138 16.07 22.03 -16.26
C CYS A 138 17.37 21.20 -16.29
N SER A 139 18.00 21.00 -15.14
CA SER A 139 19.08 20.03 -14.94
C SER A 139 18.49 18.61 -14.84
N ARG A 140 19.35 17.58 -14.85
CA ARG A 140 18.92 16.16 -14.75
C ARG A 140 18.01 15.95 -13.54
N GLY A 141 16.74 15.61 -13.80
CA GLY A 141 15.74 15.25 -12.79
C GLY A 141 14.65 16.28 -12.54
N VAL A 142 14.82 17.55 -12.96
CA VAL A 142 13.77 18.58 -12.78
C VAL A 142 12.69 18.40 -13.83
N THR A 143 11.44 18.28 -13.38
CA THR A 143 10.28 18.05 -14.26
C THR A 143 9.63 19.37 -14.67
N ALA A 144 9.36 20.23 -13.69
CA ALA A 144 8.93 21.60 -13.88
C ALA A 144 9.54 22.47 -12.76
N TYR A 145 9.42 23.78 -12.90
CA TYR A 145 9.65 24.70 -11.79
C TYR A 145 8.85 25.99 -11.96
N GLN A 146 8.43 26.58 -10.84
CA GLN A 146 7.66 27.81 -10.77
C GLN A 146 8.48 29.01 -10.26
N TRP A 147 8.17 30.20 -10.77
CA TRP A 147 8.59 31.45 -10.14
C TRP A 147 7.57 32.58 -10.35
N ASN A 148 7.59 33.55 -9.45
CA ASN A 148 6.62 34.64 -9.40
C ASN A 148 7.26 35.96 -9.83
N THR A 149 6.59 36.73 -10.69
CA THR A 149 7.06 38.03 -11.20
C THR A 149 5.98 39.11 -11.05
N LYS A 150 6.35 40.39 -11.15
CA LYS A 150 5.36 41.47 -11.25
C LYS A 150 4.57 41.38 -12.56
N LYS A 151 3.34 41.89 -12.55
CA LYS A 151 2.44 41.93 -13.73
C LYS A 151 3.02 42.71 -14.92
N ASP A 152 3.83 43.73 -14.65
CA ASP A 152 4.46 44.63 -15.61
C ASP A 152 5.92 44.26 -15.93
N ALA A 153 6.38 43.08 -15.51
CA ALA A 153 7.72 42.60 -15.82
C ALA A 153 7.93 42.48 -17.34
N LYS A 154 8.91 43.22 -17.88
CA LYS A 154 9.25 43.23 -19.32
C LYS A 154 9.67 41.85 -19.84
N ASP A 155 10.46 41.13 -19.06
CA ASP A 155 10.88 39.76 -19.31
C ASP A 155 10.75 38.95 -18.02
N PRO A 156 9.83 37.99 -17.94
CA PRO A 156 9.66 37.16 -16.76
C PRO A 156 10.91 36.36 -16.38
N ASN A 157 11.82 36.08 -17.32
CA ASN A 157 12.98 35.23 -17.07
C ASN A 157 14.11 35.93 -16.32
N THR A 158 14.18 37.25 -16.43
CA THR A 158 15.21 38.09 -15.80
C THR A 158 14.62 38.96 -14.69
N ALA A 159 13.30 38.94 -14.52
CA ALA A 159 12.62 39.70 -13.49
C ALA A 159 12.98 39.17 -12.09
N PRO A 160 13.16 40.08 -11.11
CA PRO A 160 13.39 39.68 -9.72
C PRO A 160 12.16 38.94 -9.17
N PRO A 161 12.35 38.01 -8.21
CA PRO A 161 11.25 37.32 -7.54
C PRO A 161 10.25 38.32 -6.95
N TYR A 162 8.96 38.07 -7.15
CA TYR A 162 7.89 38.93 -6.65
C TYR A 162 6.83 38.12 -5.90
N ASN A 163 6.85 38.24 -4.58
CA ASN A 163 6.07 37.39 -3.68
C ASN A 163 4.91 38.17 -3.07
N LYS A 164 4.01 38.68 -3.92
CA LYS A 164 2.77 39.34 -3.48
C LYS A 164 1.55 38.70 -4.14
N ALA A 165 0.37 38.97 -3.58
CA ALA A 165 -0.90 38.41 -4.06
C ALA A 165 -1.23 38.76 -5.53
N ASP A 166 -0.68 39.87 -6.05
CA ASP A 166 -0.85 40.30 -7.44
C ASP A 166 0.21 39.75 -8.41
N ALA A 167 1.01 38.77 -7.98
CA ALA A 167 2.07 38.20 -8.80
C ALA A 167 1.55 37.42 -10.02
N VAL A 168 2.30 37.50 -11.11
CA VAL A 168 2.16 36.62 -12.27
C VAL A 168 3.01 35.38 -12.04
N SER A 169 2.38 34.22 -12.17
CA SER A 169 2.98 32.91 -12.06
C SER A 169 3.59 32.53 -13.40
N ASN A 170 4.82 32.05 -13.35
CA ASN A 170 5.55 31.56 -14.49
C ASN A 170 5.97 30.13 -14.18
N MET A 171 5.71 29.22 -15.11
CA MET A 171 6.09 27.82 -15.02
C MET A 171 6.93 27.44 -16.23
N HIS A 172 8.04 26.76 -15.98
CA HIS A 172 8.86 26.15 -17.03
C HIS A 172 8.67 24.63 -16.96
N PHE A 173 8.21 24.05 -18.06
CA PHE A 173 8.06 22.61 -18.25
C PHE A 173 9.31 22.07 -18.98
N CYS A 174 10.11 21.28 -18.27
CA CYS A 174 11.29 20.62 -18.83
C CYS A 174 10.87 19.39 -19.66
N ASP A 175 11.74 18.89 -20.53
CA ASP A 175 11.40 17.75 -21.42
C ASP A 175 10.85 16.53 -20.66
N ILE A 176 11.38 16.26 -19.46
CA ILE A 176 10.97 15.12 -18.62
C ILE A 176 9.49 15.21 -18.24
N PHE A 177 8.90 16.40 -18.08
CA PHE A 177 7.46 16.55 -17.80
C PHE A 177 6.60 15.86 -18.86
N PHE A 178 6.99 15.97 -20.13
CA PHE A 178 6.22 15.41 -21.24
C PHE A 178 6.35 13.87 -21.35
N ASN A 179 7.27 13.26 -20.60
CA ASN A 179 7.39 11.81 -20.48
C ASN A 179 6.41 11.23 -19.44
N TYR A 180 5.88 12.05 -18.53
CA TYR A 180 4.84 11.61 -17.60
C TYR A 180 3.52 11.42 -18.33
N LYS A 181 2.77 10.40 -17.91
CA LYS A 181 1.41 10.13 -18.38
C LYS A 181 0.43 11.15 -17.81
N LYS A 182 -0.77 11.19 -18.41
CA LYS A 182 -1.91 11.94 -17.87
C LYS A 182 -2.46 11.20 -16.64
N LEU A 183 -3.24 11.91 -15.82
CA LEU A 183 -3.85 11.35 -14.61
C LEU A 183 -4.65 10.07 -14.90
N ASP A 184 -5.62 10.14 -15.82
CA ASP A 184 -6.49 8.99 -16.16
C ASP A 184 -5.70 7.80 -16.71
N ASP A 185 -4.68 8.06 -17.54
CA ASP A 185 -3.84 7.02 -18.12
C ASP A 185 -3.01 6.32 -17.02
N THR A 186 -2.42 7.09 -16.10
CA THR A 186 -1.67 6.55 -14.96
C THR A 186 -2.57 5.72 -14.04
N ILE A 187 -3.76 6.22 -13.68
CA ILE A 187 -4.71 5.49 -12.83
C ILE A 187 -5.13 4.18 -13.50
N LYS A 188 -5.47 4.24 -14.79
CA LYS A 188 -5.88 3.06 -15.56
C LYS A 188 -4.79 1.99 -15.59
N ASP A 189 -3.54 2.40 -15.76
CA ASP A 189 -2.41 1.46 -15.87
C ASP A 189 -2.05 0.80 -14.53
N LEU A 190 -2.31 1.46 -13.41
CA LEU A 190 -1.90 0.98 -12.09
C LEU A 190 -3.02 0.31 -11.30
N LYS A 191 -4.28 0.75 -11.44
CA LYS A 191 -5.38 0.24 -10.60
C LYS A 191 -5.60 -1.28 -10.70
N ASP A 192 -5.30 -1.86 -11.86
CA ASP A 192 -5.53 -3.28 -12.15
C ASP A 192 -4.24 -4.10 -12.06
N ILE A 193 -3.10 -3.51 -11.67
CA ILE A 193 -1.82 -4.23 -11.60
C ILE A 193 -1.86 -5.29 -10.48
N ASP A 194 -1.38 -6.50 -10.80
CA ASP A 194 -1.39 -7.62 -9.84
C ASP A 194 -0.43 -7.42 -8.67
N ASP A 195 0.63 -6.64 -8.87
CA ASP A 195 1.57 -6.32 -7.80
C ASP A 195 0.99 -5.22 -6.91
N PHE A 196 0.42 -5.62 -5.78
CA PHE A 196 -0.19 -4.69 -4.83
C PHE A 196 0.83 -3.67 -4.28
N ARG A 197 2.13 -4.00 -4.20
CA ARG A 197 3.16 -3.04 -3.76
C ARG A 197 3.25 -1.87 -4.72
N TRP A 198 3.11 -2.12 -6.02
CA TRP A 198 3.02 -1.07 -7.03
C TRP A 198 1.67 -0.36 -7.03
N ARG A 199 0.58 -1.12 -6.85
CA ARG A 199 -0.77 -0.56 -6.85
C ARG A 199 -0.99 0.44 -5.71
N TYR A 200 -0.38 0.20 -4.56
CA TYR A 200 -0.53 1.03 -3.35
C TYR A 200 0.68 1.95 -3.11
N ASP A 201 1.64 1.99 -4.03
CA ASP A 201 2.74 2.96 -4.02
C ASP A 201 2.33 4.22 -4.77
N LEU A 202 1.99 5.27 -4.02
CA LEU A 202 1.55 6.56 -4.56
C LEU A 202 2.60 7.22 -5.45
N ASP A 203 3.89 6.91 -5.29
CA ASP A 203 4.94 7.44 -6.16
C ASP A 203 4.80 6.94 -7.60
N LYS A 204 4.20 5.76 -7.81
CA LYS A 204 3.89 5.25 -9.15
C LYS A 204 2.79 6.05 -9.83
N TYR A 205 1.91 6.70 -9.05
CA TYR A 205 0.81 7.51 -9.57
C TYR A 205 1.23 8.92 -9.98
N ARG A 206 2.51 9.29 -9.82
CA ARG A 206 3.04 10.56 -10.30
C ARG A 206 2.75 10.76 -11.78
N ASN A 207 2.10 11.86 -12.10
CA ASN A 207 1.60 12.17 -13.44
C ASN A 207 1.68 13.68 -13.72
N GLN A 208 1.34 14.10 -14.93
CA GLN A 208 1.41 15.51 -15.33
C GLN A 208 0.56 16.44 -14.46
N ALA A 209 -0.62 16.00 -14.02
CA ALA A 209 -1.54 16.80 -13.19
C ALA A 209 -0.98 17.01 -11.78
N TYR A 210 -0.45 15.96 -11.15
CA TYR A 210 0.26 16.07 -9.87
C TYR A 210 1.43 17.07 -9.94
N ILE A 211 2.24 17.02 -11.01
CA ILE A 211 3.36 17.96 -11.18
C ILE A 211 2.85 19.39 -11.29
N ILE A 212 1.79 19.65 -12.07
CA ILE A 212 1.23 21.00 -12.16
C ILE A 212 0.64 21.45 -10.83
N LEU A 213 -0.08 20.58 -10.11
CA LEU A 213 -0.64 20.91 -8.82
C LEU A 213 0.45 21.30 -7.82
N HIS A 214 1.55 20.54 -7.77
CA HIS A 214 2.74 20.86 -6.99
C HIS A 214 3.26 22.28 -7.33
N GLU A 215 3.46 22.58 -8.62
CA GLU A 215 3.94 23.92 -9.04
C GLU A 215 2.92 25.03 -8.75
N MET A 216 1.62 24.75 -8.81
CA MET A 216 0.55 25.70 -8.44
C MET A 216 0.64 26.07 -6.95
N MET A 217 1.10 25.16 -6.07
CA MET A 217 1.28 25.47 -4.66
C MET A 217 2.31 26.59 -4.43
N HIS A 218 3.36 26.66 -5.25
CA HIS A 218 4.36 27.74 -5.20
C HIS A 218 3.86 29.09 -5.76
N ALA A 219 2.78 29.09 -6.52
CA ALA A 219 2.23 30.29 -7.14
C ALA A 219 1.61 31.20 -6.06
N THR A 220 2.23 32.38 -5.85
CA THR A 220 1.89 33.26 -4.73
C THR A 220 0.46 33.81 -4.86
N VAL A 221 -0.03 34.06 -6.07
CA VAL A 221 -1.44 34.44 -6.28
C VAL A 221 -2.43 33.39 -5.79
N MET A 222 -2.05 32.11 -5.84
CA MET A 222 -2.96 30.98 -5.59
C MET A 222 -2.98 30.63 -4.11
N THR A 223 -1.84 30.71 -3.42
CA THR A 223 -1.71 30.13 -2.08
C THR A 223 -1.40 31.13 -0.97
N TYR A 224 -0.81 32.30 -1.28
CA TYR A 224 -0.21 33.15 -0.25
C TYR A 224 -1.23 33.66 0.76
N LYS A 225 -2.33 34.27 0.30
CA LYS A 225 -3.34 34.85 1.19
C LYS A 225 -4.08 33.76 1.98
N GLN A 226 -4.42 32.68 1.29
CA GLN A 226 -5.11 31.50 1.82
C GLN A 226 -4.27 30.81 2.91
N ASN A 227 -2.95 30.86 2.78
CA ASN A 227 -1.99 30.32 3.74
C ASN A 227 -1.46 31.36 4.75
N LYS A 228 -2.31 32.32 5.16
CA LYS A 228 -1.99 33.40 6.11
C LYS A 228 -0.78 34.26 5.72
N ASN A 229 -0.69 34.63 4.44
CA ASN A 229 0.42 35.42 3.89
C ASN A 229 1.78 34.70 4.01
N ARG A 230 1.78 33.39 3.79
CA ARG A 230 3.00 32.56 3.78
C ARG A 230 3.11 31.83 2.46
N ARG A 231 4.35 31.63 2.03
CA ARG A 231 4.62 30.92 0.79
C ARG A 231 4.70 29.43 1.08
N ILE A 232 4.13 28.65 0.16
CA ILE A 232 4.36 27.21 0.11
C ILE A 232 5.61 27.01 -0.77
N THR A 233 6.58 26.28 -0.25
CA THR A 233 7.91 26.02 -0.82
C THR A 233 8.19 24.52 -0.82
N ASP A 234 9.29 24.11 -1.42
CA ASP A 234 9.82 22.76 -1.21
C ASP A 234 10.58 22.73 0.11
N MET A 235 10.27 21.73 0.93
CA MET A 235 10.89 21.58 2.25
C MET A 235 11.98 20.52 2.22
N THR A 236 12.99 20.72 3.06
CA THR A 236 14.00 19.70 3.37
C THR A 236 14.00 19.46 4.87
N MET A 237 14.14 18.22 5.29
CA MET A 237 14.18 17.81 6.69
C MET A 237 15.45 17.01 6.99
N HIS A 238 15.78 16.89 8.27
CA HIS A 238 16.82 15.98 8.73
C HIS A 238 16.17 14.81 9.46
N VAL A 239 16.50 13.59 9.04
CA VAL A 239 15.92 12.34 9.57
C VAL A 239 17.02 11.35 9.90
N TYR A 240 16.78 10.47 10.86
CA TYR A 240 17.70 9.36 11.12
C TYR A 240 17.38 8.18 10.19
N GLU A 241 18.37 7.79 9.39
CA GLU A 241 18.40 6.56 8.61
C GLU A 241 19.00 5.45 9.48
N TYR A 242 18.35 4.27 9.52
CA TYR A 242 18.78 3.14 10.32
C TYR A 242 19.26 2.01 9.40
N LYS A 243 20.50 1.57 9.60
CA LYS A 243 21.10 0.45 8.88
C LYS A 243 21.30 -0.72 9.83
N LYS A 244 20.77 -1.88 9.46
CA LYS A 244 20.96 -3.09 10.26
C LYS A 244 22.45 -3.45 10.28
N ARG A 245 23.00 -3.69 11.46
CA ARG A 245 24.39 -4.14 11.59
C ARG A 245 24.50 -5.59 11.12
N SER A 246 25.55 -5.91 10.38
CA SER A 246 25.78 -7.27 9.90
C SER A 246 26.24 -8.23 11.02
N SER A 247 26.79 -7.69 12.11
CA SER A 247 27.39 -8.46 13.21
C SER A 247 26.41 -8.82 14.34
N ASP A 248 25.28 -8.12 14.46
CA ASP A 248 24.30 -8.36 15.52
C ASP A 248 22.87 -7.97 15.09
N ARG A 249 21.91 -7.99 16.03
CA ARG A 249 20.52 -7.56 15.78
C ARG A 249 20.29 -6.05 15.93
N GLY A 250 21.34 -5.27 16.17
CA GLY A 250 21.23 -3.84 16.35
C GLY A 250 21.26 -3.06 15.04
N TYR A 251 21.11 -1.75 15.17
CA TYR A 251 21.09 -0.81 14.05
C TYR A 251 22.11 0.30 14.29
N ASP A 252 22.85 0.66 13.24
CA ASP A 252 23.53 1.94 13.16
C ASP A 252 22.52 2.99 12.73
N ARG A 253 22.67 4.24 13.20
CA ARG A 253 21.88 5.36 12.71
C ARG A 253 22.75 6.47 12.15
N LYS A 254 22.27 7.13 11.11
CA LYS A 254 22.92 8.30 10.49
C LYS A 254 21.88 9.40 10.31
N LEU A 255 22.20 10.61 10.77
CA LEU A 255 21.37 11.78 10.44
C LEU A 255 21.62 12.14 8.98
N VAL A 256 20.56 12.15 8.18
CA VAL A 256 20.60 12.48 6.75
C VAL A 256 19.68 13.64 6.45
N LYS A 257 20.09 14.48 5.50
CA LYS A 257 19.23 15.50 4.93
C LYS A 257 18.38 14.86 3.82
N MET A 258 17.08 15.08 3.86
CA MET A 258 16.10 14.51 2.94
C MET A 258 15.16 15.60 2.43
N ASP A 259 14.92 15.64 1.12
CA ASP A 259 13.88 16.50 0.55
C ASP A 259 12.52 15.89 0.87
N ALA A 260 11.56 16.70 1.34
CA ALA A 260 10.20 16.27 1.61
C ALA A 260 9.37 16.18 0.31
N TYR A 261 9.91 15.45 -0.65
CA TYR A 261 9.34 15.21 -1.97
C TYR A 261 9.05 13.72 -2.11
N LYS A 262 7.97 13.34 -2.79
CA LYS A 262 7.42 11.97 -2.87
C LYS A 262 6.65 11.54 -1.63
N ALA A 263 5.96 10.40 -1.76
CA ALA A 263 4.99 9.92 -0.78
C ALA A 263 5.63 9.69 0.59
N LEU A 264 6.71 8.92 0.67
CA LEU A 264 7.32 8.55 1.94
C LEU A 264 7.90 9.77 2.71
N PRO A 265 8.72 10.66 2.09
CA PRO A 265 9.20 11.85 2.79
C PRO A 265 8.07 12.80 3.22
N CYS A 266 7.01 12.95 2.42
CA CYS A 266 5.84 13.75 2.82
C CYS A 266 5.13 13.16 4.05
N LYS A 267 4.97 11.84 4.11
CA LYS A 267 4.39 11.16 5.28
C LYS A 267 5.26 11.35 6.52
N ILE A 268 6.57 11.21 6.39
CA ILE A 268 7.49 11.45 7.51
C ILE A 268 7.35 12.90 8.00
N LEU A 269 7.35 13.89 7.09
CA LEU A 269 7.17 15.29 7.45
C LEU A 269 5.85 15.54 8.19
N ALA A 270 4.77 14.87 7.78
CA ALA A 270 3.47 14.96 8.43
C ALA A 270 3.42 14.36 9.84
N ARG A 271 4.37 13.48 10.18
CA ARG A 271 4.51 12.90 11.53
C ARG A 271 5.53 13.62 12.41
N THR A 272 6.46 14.43 11.87
CA THR A 272 7.62 14.99 12.61
C THR A 272 7.48 16.45 13.09
N ALA A 273 7.40 16.72 14.42
CA ALA A 273 7.43 18.02 15.15
C ALA A 273 6.10 18.59 15.70
N ARG A 274 5.60 18.04 16.82
CA ARG A 274 4.26 18.28 17.44
C ARG A 274 3.69 19.70 17.42
N GLN A 275 4.48 20.75 17.63
CA GLN A 275 3.98 22.13 17.74
C GLN A 275 4.32 23.01 16.53
N ALA A 276 5.35 22.67 15.75
CA ALA A 276 5.78 23.45 14.60
C ALA A 276 5.39 22.82 13.26
N ILE A 277 4.94 21.55 13.19
CA ILE A 277 4.60 20.90 11.90
C ILE A 277 3.61 21.71 11.09
N ALA A 278 2.47 22.01 11.70
CA ALA A 278 1.37 22.60 10.96
C ALA A 278 1.67 24.05 10.60
N GLU A 279 2.53 24.74 11.35
CA GLU A 279 2.97 26.08 11.01
C GLU A 279 4.15 26.03 10.02
N GLU A 280 5.24 25.36 10.35
CA GLU A 280 6.52 25.47 9.65
C GLU A 280 6.87 24.26 8.76
N ALA A 281 6.00 23.26 8.61
CA ALA A 281 6.25 22.07 7.79
C ALA A 281 5.14 21.79 6.77
N ILE A 282 4.13 20.98 7.10
CA ILE A 282 3.14 20.46 6.13
C ILE A 282 2.41 21.57 5.38
N THR A 283 2.08 22.68 6.03
CA THR A 283 1.35 23.79 5.37
C THR A 283 2.24 24.64 4.48
N MET A 284 3.55 24.45 4.57
CA MET A 284 4.55 25.13 3.74
C MET A 284 5.21 24.19 2.74
N ASN A 285 4.95 22.87 2.76
CA ASN A 285 5.50 21.94 1.77
C ASN A 285 4.52 21.73 0.61
N ALA A 286 4.92 22.10 -0.61
CA ALA A 286 4.06 21.94 -1.80
C ALA A 286 3.68 20.48 -2.04
N ASP A 287 4.63 19.57 -1.80
CA ASP A 287 4.42 18.16 -2.10
C ASP A 287 3.44 17.47 -1.14
N ASN A 288 3.35 17.89 0.13
CA ASN A 288 2.32 17.37 1.04
C ASN A 288 0.91 17.66 0.51
N TYR A 289 0.69 18.84 -0.10
CA TYR A 289 -0.60 19.14 -0.72
C TYR A 289 -0.82 18.30 -1.98
N ALA A 290 0.16 18.25 -2.89
CA ALA A 290 0.03 17.49 -4.13
C ALA A 290 -0.19 15.98 -3.87
N GLN A 291 0.49 15.42 -2.86
CA GLN A 291 0.35 14.02 -2.45
C GLN A 291 -1.00 13.74 -1.79
N TYR A 292 -1.48 14.63 -0.91
CA TYR A 292 -2.83 14.49 -0.36
C TYR A 292 -3.89 14.47 -1.48
N ALA A 293 -3.79 15.42 -2.40
CA ALA A 293 -4.72 15.50 -3.53
C ALA A 293 -4.65 14.28 -4.47
N LEU A 294 -3.49 13.65 -4.56
CA LEU A 294 -3.30 12.41 -5.32
C LEU A 294 -3.79 11.17 -4.55
N ALA A 295 -3.79 11.20 -3.21
CA ALA A 295 -4.20 10.08 -2.36
C ALA A 295 -5.72 10.00 -2.11
N ASP A 296 -6.45 11.11 -2.30
CA ASP A 296 -7.87 11.26 -1.95
C ASP A 296 -8.84 10.43 -2.83
N LYS A 297 -10.11 10.40 -2.42
CA LYS A 297 -11.22 9.47 -2.69
C LYS A 297 -11.34 8.88 -4.10
N GLU A 298 -11.16 9.62 -5.19
CA GLU A 298 -11.15 8.97 -6.51
C GLU A 298 -9.98 8.00 -6.62
N ALA A 299 -8.81 8.37 -6.10
CA ALA A 299 -7.66 7.50 -5.94
C ALA A 299 -7.90 6.47 -4.81
N HIS A 300 -8.61 6.82 -3.73
CA HIS A 300 -8.93 5.96 -2.58
C HIS A 300 -9.96 4.83 -2.85
N ASP A 301 -10.95 5.07 -3.73
CA ASP A 301 -11.91 4.07 -4.21
C ASP A 301 -11.18 2.95 -5.01
N TRP A 302 -9.97 3.23 -5.53
CA TRP A 302 -9.09 2.27 -6.21
C TRP A 302 -7.88 1.83 -5.37
N MET A 303 -7.38 2.71 -4.49
CA MET A 303 -6.26 2.53 -3.58
C MET A 303 -6.80 2.41 -2.16
N THR A 304 -7.45 1.29 -1.87
CA THR A 304 -7.73 0.91 -0.50
C THR A 304 -6.41 0.71 0.26
N ARG A 305 -5.94 1.80 0.89
CA ARG A 305 -4.88 1.86 1.90
C ARG A 305 -3.47 1.84 1.34
N SER A 306 -2.84 3.00 1.41
CA SER A 306 -1.42 3.14 1.16
C SER A 306 -0.61 2.85 2.43
N SER A 307 0.62 2.42 2.21
CA SER A 307 1.56 1.94 3.20
C SER A 307 2.06 3.05 4.11
N ALA A 308 1.59 3.16 5.36
CA ALA A 308 2.39 3.83 6.38
C ALA A 308 3.46 2.85 6.88
N VAL A 309 4.64 2.93 6.27
CA VAL A 309 5.81 2.15 6.68
C VAL A 309 6.52 2.93 7.77
N PHE A 310 6.17 2.63 9.02
CA PHE A 310 6.99 2.98 10.16
C PHE A 310 7.28 1.70 10.92
N LEU A 311 8.56 1.36 11.08
CA LEU A 311 8.97 0.42 12.10
C LEU A 311 9.10 1.21 13.40
N THR A 312 8.26 0.88 14.37
CA THR A 312 8.61 1.06 15.78
C THR A 312 9.61 -0.05 16.11
N SER A 313 10.84 0.26 16.47
CA SER A 313 11.63 -0.72 17.22
C SER A 313 10.98 -0.91 18.60
N ASP A 314 11.19 -2.06 19.24
CA ASP A 314 10.56 -2.45 20.52
C ASP A 314 10.79 -1.46 21.69
N ASN A 315 11.59 -0.43 21.47
CA ASN A 315 11.91 0.68 22.37
C ASN A 315 11.30 2.04 21.93
N GLY A 316 10.33 2.05 21.00
CA GLY A 316 9.62 3.26 20.59
C GLY A 316 10.43 4.22 19.72
N THR A 317 11.53 3.73 19.11
CA THR A 317 12.32 4.51 18.16
C THR A 317 11.72 4.41 16.77
N PHE A 318 11.60 5.53 16.08
CA PHE A 318 11.18 5.58 14.70
C PHE A 318 12.36 5.94 13.83
N GLY A 319 12.56 5.12 12.82
CA GLY A 319 13.64 5.23 11.86
C GLY A 319 13.17 4.82 10.49
N ILE A 320 13.73 5.44 9.47
CA ILE A 320 13.62 4.87 8.13
C ILE A 320 14.60 3.69 8.10
N ASN A 321 14.07 2.47 8.14
CA ASN A 321 14.88 1.28 7.94
C ASN A 321 15.32 1.24 6.48
N GLN A 322 16.64 1.32 6.24
CA GLN A 322 17.21 1.35 4.89
C GLN A 322 16.85 0.10 4.07
N ASP A 323 16.78 -1.08 4.69
CA ASP A 323 16.40 -2.33 4.02
C ASP A 323 14.94 -2.30 3.54
N ARG A 324 14.08 -1.48 4.18
CA ARG A 324 12.71 -1.21 3.72
C ARG A 324 12.66 -0.06 2.73
N LEU A 325 13.47 0.99 2.92
CA LEU A 325 13.57 2.11 1.98
C LEU A 325 14.04 1.61 0.60
N ASP A 326 15.07 0.78 0.54
CA ASP A 326 15.66 0.19 -0.67
C ASP A 326 14.68 -0.73 -1.42
N GLN A 327 13.64 -1.24 -0.75
CA GLN A 327 12.55 -1.98 -1.40
C GLN A 327 11.51 -1.07 -2.07
N PHE A 328 11.38 0.20 -1.62
CA PHE A 328 10.52 1.22 -2.25
C PHE A 328 11.27 2.12 -3.25
N THR A 329 12.57 2.34 -3.05
CA THR A 329 13.40 3.23 -3.86
C THR A 329 14.09 2.55 -5.03
N GLN A 330 13.83 1.26 -5.28
CA GLN A 330 14.16 0.60 -6.55
C GLN A 330 13.25 1.07 -7.69
N SER A 331 13.28 2.37 -7.99
CA SER A 331 13.14 2.87 -9.35
C SER A 331 14.42 3.61 -9.69
N SER A 332 15.18 3.05 -10.63
CA SER A 332 16.31 3.72 -11.27
C SER A 332 15.90 5.11 -11.78
N GLU A 333 16.46 6.15 -11.16
CA GLU A 333 16.60 7.57 -11.57
C GLU A 333 16.58 8.41 -10.27
N GLY A 334 17.66 8.93 -9.70
CA GLY A 334 18.95 9.31 -10.24
C GLY A 334 19.33 10.67 -9.62
N ALA A 335 19.77 10.68 -8.36
CA ALA A 335 20.56 11.76 -7.75
C ALA A 335 21.27 11.20 -6.50
N GLU A 336 22.58 11.07 -6.59
CA GLU A 336 23.42 10.72 -5.44
C GLU A 336 23.41 11.88 -4.43
N VAL A 337 22.95 11.60 -3.20
CA VAL A 337 23.17 12.49 -2.06
C VAL A 337 24.62 12.30 -1.62
N SER A 338 25.53 13.09 -2.20
CA SER A 338 26.96 13.03 -1.86
C SER A 338 27.21 13.62 -0.47
N ASP A 339 27.65 12.75 0.43
CA ASP A 339 28.59 12.93 1.55
C ASP A 339 28.59 14.27 2.31
N ILE A 340 27.82 14.30 3.39
CA ILE A 340 28.29 14.90 4.64
C ILE A 340 28.87 13.76 5.48
N VAL A 341 30.17 13.53 5.33
CA VAL A 341 30.98 12.66 6.19
C VAL A 341 31.78 13.56 7.13
N GLY A 342 31.66 13.31 8.43
CA GLY A 342 32.69 13.72 9.39
C GLY A 342 32.26 14.70 10.47
N GLN A 343 31.25 14.36 11.28
CA GLN A 343 31.28 14.74 12.68
C GLN A 343 30.83 13.53 13.52
N ASP A 344 31.70 13.13 14.46
CA ASP A 344 31.42 12.13 15.48
C ASP A 344 30.12 12.48 16.21
N VAL A 345 29.05 11.75 15.89
CA VAL A 345 27.78 11.85 16.61
C VAL A 345 27.95 10.98 17.85
N GLY A 346 28.33 11.59 18.97
CA GLY A 346 28.31 10.91 20.27
C GLY A 346 26.95 10.25 20.53
N GLU A 347 26.93 9.17 21.32
CA GLU A 347 25.70 8.45 21.69
C GLU A 347 24.61 9.41 22.22
N LEU A 348 23.71 9.85 21.33
CA LEU A 348 22.55 10.64 21.72
C LEU A 348 21.55 9.70 22.41
N SER A 349 21.06 10.10 23.58
CA SER A 349 20.11 9.30 24.37
C SER A 349 18.83 9.01 23.56
N ASN A 350 18.20 7.85 23.81
CA ASN A 350 16.90 7.41 23.24
C ASN A 350 15.72 8.38 23.50
N LYS A 351 15.94 9.49 24.20
CA LYS A 351 14.92 10.46 24.59
C LYS A 351 14.53 11.41 23.46
N ALA A 352 15.43 11.67 22.51
CA ALA A 352 15.21 12.60 21.39
C ALA A 352 14.06 12.18 20.44
N ASP A 353 13.76 10.88 20.40
CA ASP A 353 12.82 10.30 19.43
C ASP A 353 11.36 10.43 19.89
N SER A 354 11.10 10.49 21.20
CA SER A 354 9.75 10.71 21.77
C SER A 354 9.23 12.14 21.61
N GLU A 355 10.13 13.10 21.34
CA GLU A 355 9.82 14.52 21.20
C GLU A 355 9.61 14.93 19.73
N THR A 356 10.11 14.13 18.78
CA THR A 356 10.11 14.47 17.36
C THR A 356 8.90 13.95 16.61
N LEU A 357 8.23 12.87 17.03
CA LEU A 357 7.09 12.30 16.30
C LEU A 357 5.75 12.41 17.05
N SER A 358 4.67 12.50 16.27
CA SER A 358 3.33 12.25 16.77
C SER A 358 3.27 10.85 17.38
N PRO A 359 2.80 10.71 18.62
CA PRO A 359 2.49 9.40 19.17
C PRO A 359 1.32 8.80 18.40
N ASP A 360 1.25 7.47 18.31
CA ASP A 360 0.12 6.80 17.66
C ASP A 360 -1.22 7.22 18.27
N SER A 361 -1.26 7.55 19.57
CA SER A 361 -2.45 8.05 20.27
C SER A 361 -3.08 9.31 19.67
N ASP A 362 -2.34 10.08 18.87
CA ASP A 362 -2.88 11.27 18.18
C ASP A 362 -3.72 10.88 16.95
N TYR A 363 -3.65 9.62 16.51
CA TYR A 363 -4.42 9.06 15.41
C TYR A 363 -5.68 8.32 15.91
N PRO A 364 -6.77 8.36 15.12
CA PRO A 364 -7.96 7.56 15.41
C PRO A 364 -7.63 6.08 15.57
N GLU A 365 -8.35 5.40 16.47
CA GLU A 365 -8.20 3.95 16.69
C GLU A 365 -8.46 3.14 15.42
N SER A 366 -9.41 3.57 14.58
CA SER A 366 -9.68 2.97 13.27
C SER A 366 -8.44 2.99 12.39
N PHE A 367 -7.79 4.15 12.25
CA PHE A 367 -6.56 4.30 11.46
C PHE A 367 -5.41 3.48 12.05
N ARG A 368 -5.20 3.54 13.37
CA ARG A 368 -4.16 2.74 14.04
C ARG A 368 -4.33 1.24 13.82
N SER A 369 -5.55 0.74 14.00
CA SER A 369 -5.86 -0.68 13.81
C SER A 369 -5.63 -1.12 12.37
N GLU A 370 -5.95 -0.25 11.41
CA GLU A 370 -5.67 -0.50 9.99
C GLU A 370 -4.18 -0.51 9.70
N MET A 371 -3.44 0.42 10.27
CA MET A 371 -1.99 0.48 10.11
C MET A 371 -1.28 -0.72 10.73
N GLU A 372 -1.74 -1.17 11.90
CA GLU A 372 -1.23 -2.36 12.55
C GLU A 372 -1.56 -3.63 11.75
N ALA A 373 -2.78 -3.73 11.22
CA ALA A 373 -3.15 -4.83 10.34
C ALA A 373 -2.27 -4.83 9.09
N PHE A 374 -2.02 -3.66 8.52
CA PHE A 374 -1.21 -3.52 7.31
C PHE A 374 0.28 -3.80 7.53
N SER A 375 0.84 -3.35 8.65
CA SER A 375 2.25 -3.57 8.98
C SER A 375 2.60 -5.05 9.13
N LYS A 376 1.64 -5.87 9.60
CA LYS A 376 1.76 -7.33 9.65
C LYS A 376 1.96 -7.92 8.25
N TYR A 377 1.33 -7.38 7.21
CA TYR A 377 1.50 -7.87 5.83
C TYR A 377 2.86 -7.50 5.21
N TYR A 378 3.48 -6.40 5.67
CA TYR A 378 4.75 -5.92 5.12
C TYR A 378 5.97 -6.71 5.60
N HIS A 379 5.88 -7.36 6.75
CA HIS A 379 6.96 -8.23 7.19
C HIS A 379 6.85 -9.58 6.51
N VAL A 380 7.49 -9.72 5.35
CA VAL A 380 7.56 -10.98 4.64
C VAL A 380 8.74 -11.79 5.19
N PRO A 381 8.50 -12.99 5.78
CA PRO A 381 9.58 -13.86 6.24
C PRO A 381 10.51 -14.25 5.08
N GLU A 382 11.79 -14.45 5.37
CA GLU A 382 12.72 -14.99 4.37
C GLU A 382 12.29 -16.41 3.98
N PRO A 383 12.19 -16.73 2.67
CA PRO A 383 11.83 -18.07 2.24
C PRO A 383 12.99 -19.05 2.45
N LYS A 384 12.64 -20.29 2.79
CA LYS A 384 13.56 -21.43 2.76
C LYS A 384 13.60 -21.99 1.33
N CYS A 385 14.71 -21.79 0.64
CA CYS A 385 14.87 -22.22 -0.76
C CYS A 385 15.14 -23.72 -0.90
N ALA A 386 14.56 -24.34 -1.93
CA ALA A 386 14.68 -25.77 -2.19
C ALA A 386 16.14 -26.23 -2.40
N ARG A 387 17.01 -25.38 -2.94
CA ARG A 387 18.43 -25.69 -3.17
C ARG A 387 19.31 -25.73 -1.91
N GLN A 388 18.87 -25.18 -0.76
CA GLN A 388 19.67 -25.18 0.46
C GLN A 388 19.77 -26.55 1.17
N GLY A 389 19.23 -27.61 0.57
CA GLY A 389 19.52 -28.99 0.92
C GLY A 389 19.01 -29.93 -0.17
N ASP A 390 19.93 -30.64 -0.84
CA ASP A 390 19.65 -31.77 -1.73
C ASP A 390 18.47 -31.61 -2.70
N ALA A 391 18.37 -30.47 -3.42
CA ALA A 391 17.47 -30.41 -4.56
C ALA A 391 17.86 -31.54 -5.52
N PRO A 392 16.98 -32.54 -5.74
CA PRO A 392 17.34 -33.70 -6.54
C PRO A 392 17.74 -33.23 -7.93
N SER A 393 18.93 -33.64 -8.38
CA SER A 393 19.51 -33.21 -9.67
C SER A 393 18.68 -33.62 -10.89
N ASP A 394 17.64 -34.42 -10.69
CA ASP A 394 16.74 -34.98 -11.70
C ASP A 394 15.48 -34.15 -11.95
N ARG A 395 15.23 -33.05 -11.21
CA ARG A 395 14.04 -32.22 -11.43
C ARG A 395 14.26 -31.14 -12.49
N SER A 396 13.29 -31.00 -13.38
CA SER A 396 13.22 -29.93 -14.36
C SER A 396 12.91 -28.60 -13.65
N PRO A 397 13.72 -27.55 -13.86
CA PRO A 397 13.40 -26.24 -13.32
C PRO A 397 12.27 -25.57 -14.12
N PHE A 398 11.59 -24.61 -13.51
CA PHE A 398 10.60 -23.76 -14.16
C PHE A 398 11.14 -22.36 -14.44
N THR A 399 10.43 -21.61 -15.29
CA THR A 399 10.73 -20.18 -15.56
C THR A 399 9.88 -19.25 -14.68
N THR A 400 10.37 -18.05 -14.41
CA THR A 400 9.61 -17.02 -13.68
C THR A 400 8.27 -16.70 -14.36
N SER A 401 8.24 -16.61 -15.70
CA SER A 401 7.00 -16.29 -16.43
C SER A 401 5.95 -17.39 -16.32
N GLU A 402 6.38 -18.65 -16.42
CA GLU A 402 5.50 -19.82 -16.29
C GLU A 402 4.89 -19.90 -14.88
N ALA A 403 5.72 -19.74 -13.85
CA ALA A 403 5.25 -19.76 -12.47
C ALA A 403 4.33 -18.57 -12.13
N ASP A 404 4.61 -17.35 -12.64
CA ASP A 404 3.78 -16.17 -12.35
C ASP A 404 2.33 -16.35 -12.82
N GLU A 405 2.12 -16.94 -14.00
CA GLU A 405 0.79 -17.25 -14.51
C GLU A 405 0.06 -18.24 -13.58
N LYS A 406 0.74 -19.32 -13.17
CA LYS A 406 0.13 -20.36 -12.33
C LYS A 406 -0.11 -19.93 -10.90
N ILE A 407 0.73 -19.04 -10.36
CA ILE A 407 0.49 -18.37 -9.08
C ILE A 407 -0.82 -17.59 -9.14
N LYS A 408 -1.05 -16.81 -10.21
CA LYS A 408 -2.29 -16.03 -10.35
C LYS A 408 -3.51 -16.92 -10.48
N ASP A 409 -3.43 -17.98 -11.28
CA ASP A 409 -4.51 -18.96 -11.42
C ASP A 409 -4.86 -19.59 -10.07
N PHE A 410 -3.85 -20.06 -9.33
CA PHE A 410 -4.02 -20.64 -8.00
C PHE A 410 -4.64 -19.67 -6.99
N CYS A 411 -4.15 -18.43 -6.91
CA CYS A 411 -4.65 -17.46 -5.94
C CYS A 411 -6.06 -16.94 -6.26
N LYS A 412 -6.50 -17.02 -7.53
CA LYS A 412 -7.85 -16.59 -7.97
C LYS A 412 -8.92 -17.66 -7.76
N ASP A 413 -8.56 -18.86 -7.32
CA ASP A 413 -9.53 -19.92 -7.08
C ASP A 413 -10.42 -19.58 -5.87
N GLU A 414 -11.64 -19.09 -6.17
CA GLU A 414 -12.66 -18.73 -5.19
C GLU A 414 -13.15 -19.95 -4.38
N GLY A 415 -12.89 -21.18 -4.85
CA GLY A 415 -13.24 -22.41 -4.14
C GLY A 415 -12.60 -22.53 -2.75
N PHE A 416 -11.49 -21.82 -2.53
CA PHE A 416 -10.81 -21.80 -1.24
C PHE A 416 -11.17 -20.59 -0.36
N TRP A 417 -11.90 -19.59 -0.87
CA TRP A 417 -12.14 -18.33 -0.15
C TRP A 417 -13.12 -18.48 1.03
N ASP A 418 -13.92 -19.55 1.01
CA ASP A 418 -14.80 -19.94 2.12
C ASP A 418 -14.27 -21.17 2.87
N THR A 419 -12.95 -21.34 2.89
CA THR A 419 -12.26 -22.44 3.57
C THR A 419 -11.29 -21.89 4.63
N VAL A 420 -11.25 -22.54 5.78
CA VAL A 420 -10.19 -22.36 6.79
C VAL A 420 -9.21 -23.52 6.71
N PHE A 421 -7.93 -23.21 6.88
CA PHE A 421 -6.90 -24.23 7.00
C PHE A 421 -6.68 -24.59 8.45
N THR A 422 -6.74 -25.88 8.76
CA THR A 422 -6.66 -26.42 10.12
C THR A 422 -5.70 -27.61 10.15
N PRO A 423 -5.12 -27.96 11.31
CA PRO A 423 -4.39 -29.21 11.43
C PRO A 423 -5.35 -30.41 11.27
N PRO A 424 -4.87 -31.60 10.88
CA PRO A 424 -5.69 -32.81 10.70
C PRO A 424 -6.58 -33.14 11.88
N ILE A 425 -6.10 -32.90 13.11
CA ILE A 425 -6.86 -33.19 14.33
C ILE A 425 -8.12 -32.31 14.46
N ASN A 426 -8.15 -31.14 13.82
CA ASN A 426 -9.25 -30.19 13.85
C ASN A 426 -10.17 -30.30 12.61
N GLN A 427 -10.03 -31.34 11.78
CA GLN A 427 -10.89 -31.50 10.60
C GLN A 427 -12.35 -31.86 10.96
N GLY A 428 -12.59 -32.56 12.07
CA GLY A 428 -13.92 -32.77 12.65
C GLY A 428 -15.02 -33.13 11.63
N THR A 429 -16.05 -32.28 11.56
CA THR A 429 -17.20 -32.38 10.65
C THR A 429 -16.92 -31.89 9.22
N GLY A 430 -15.71 -31.41 8.95
CA GLY A 430 -15.33 -30.74 7.71
C GLY A 430 -15.80 -29.29 7.61
N GLN A 431 -16.46 -28.76 8.64
CA GLN A 431 -16.97 -27.39 8.65
C GLN A 431 -16.78 -26.69 10.00
N THR A 432 -16.55 -25.38 9.97
CA THR A 432 -16.57 -24.50 11.15
C THR A 432 -18.01 -24.30 11.64
N LYS A 433 -18.18 -23.72 12.84
CA LYS A 433 -19.50 -23.41 13.41
C LYS A 433 -20.31 -22.43 12.55
N ASP A 434 -19.67 -21.53 11.83
CA ASP A 434 -20.29 -20.58 10.90
C ASP A 434 -20.48 -21.16 9.49
N GLY A 435 -20.18 -22.45 9.27
CA GLY A 435 -20.48 -23.19 8.03
C GLY A 435 -19.38 -23.18 6.97
N LYS A 436 -18.22 -22.58 7.24
CA LYS A 436 -17.08 -22.56 6.31
C LYS A 436 -16.45 -23.94 6.21
N GLY A 437 -15.91 -24.29 5.04
CA GLY A 437 -15.17 -25.53 4.85
C GLY A 437 -13.89 -25.58 5.69
N LYS A 438 -13.49 -26.78 6.12
CA LYS A 438 -12.18 -27.04 6.71
C LYS A 438 -11.33 -27.83 5.71
N ALA A 439 -10.07 -27.45 5.57
CA ALA A 439 -9.07 -28.19 4.79
C ALA A 439 -7.71 -28.14 5.48
N LEU A 440 -6.77 -29.01 5.11
CA LEU A 440 -5.38 -28.90 5.57
C LEU A 440 -4.64 -27.76 4.88
N GLY A 441 -5.09 -27.45 3.66
CA GLY A 441 -4.50 -26.47 2.77
C GLY A 441 -5.18 -26.52 1.40
N ALA A 442 -4.66 -25.72 0.50
CA ALA A 442 -4.95 -25.72 -0.93
C ALA A 442 -3.66 -26.02 -1.71
N SER A 443 -3.75 -26.79 -2.78
CA SER A 443 -2.61 -27.04 -3.66
C SER A 443 -3.04 -27.20 -5.12
N GLY A 444 -2.10 -26.96 -6.03
CA GLY A 444 -2.24 -27.09 -7.47
C GLY A 444 -0.97 -27.65 -8.11
N ASP A 445 -1.17 -28.59 -9.04
CA ASP A 445 -0.14 -29.23 -9.84
C ASP A 445 -0.19 -28.74 -11.28
N PHE A 446 0.90 -28.14 -11.77
CA PHE A 446 0.99 -27.63 -13.14
C PHE A 446 2.18 -28.29 -13.86
N LYS A 447 2.07 -28.59 -15.15
CA LYS A 447 3.22 -29.16 -15.90
C LYS A 447 4.31 -28.11 -16.11
N ILE A 448 5.57 -28.53 -16.06
CA ILE A 448 6.73 -27.68 -16.39
C ILE A 448 7.20 -27.98 -17.82
N ASN A 449 7.25 -26.97 -18.70
CA ASN A 449 7.85 -27.07 -20.06
C ASN A 449 7.37 -28.29 -20.89
N ASP A 450 6.09 -28.67 -20.80
CA ASP A 450 5.52 -29.91 -21.39
C ASP A 450 6.19 -31.24 -20.95
N GLY A 451 7.05 -31.17 -19.93
CA GLY A 451 7.76 -32.29 -19.35
C GLY A 451 6.89 -33.15 -18.43
N LYS A 452 7.56 -34.12 -17.78
CA LYS A 452 6.92 -35.01 -16.80
C LYS A 452 6.85 -34.37 -15.42
N ASP A 453 7.80 -33.50 -15.11
CA ASP A 453 7.85 -32.80 -13.82
C ASP A 453 6.78 -31.72 -13.71
N LYS A 454 6.47 -31.35 -12.48
CA LYS A 454 5.40 -30.43 -12.15
C LYS A 454 5.89 -29.26 -11.32
N LEU A 455 5.26 -28.12 -11.53
CA LEU A 455 5.25 -26.99 -10.63
C LEU A 455 4.14 -27.24 -9.62
N TRP A 456 4.52 -27.48 -8.38
CA TRP A 456 3.61 -27.59 -7.26
C TRP A 456 3.47 -26.22 -6.60
N ILE A 457 2.23 -25.76 -6.43
CA ILE A 457 1.89 -24.53 -5.71
C ILE A 457 0.97 -24.92 -4.56
N GLY A 458 1.18 -24.38 -3.37
CA GLY A 458 0.25 -24.64 -2.28
C GLY A 458 0.39 -23.69 -1.11
N ALA A 459 -0.66 -23.71 -0.30
CA ALA A 459 -0.76 -23.01 0.97
C ALA A 459 -1.43 -23.92 2.00
N TYR A 460 -0.82 -24.14 3.15
CA TYR A 460 -1.30 -25.13 4.13
C TYR A 460 -1.02 -24.73 5.57
N PHE A 461 -1.76 -25.32 6.51
CA PHE A 461 -1.57 -25.08 7.93
C PHE A 461 -0.21 -25.65 8.39
N ALA A 462 0.58 -24.85 9.09
CA ALA A 462 1.89 -25.25 9.56
C ALA A 462 1.81 -26.26 10.72
N GLY A 463 2.65 -27.28 10.70
CA GLY A 463 2.96 -28.06 11.91
C GLY A 463 3.94 -27.34 12.85
N GLY A 464 4.32 -28.02 13.94
CA GLY A 464 5.37 -27.55 14.84
C GLY A 464 4.95 -26.40 15.76
N GLY A 465 3.92 -26.63 16.58
CA GLY A 465 3.51 -25.69 17.64
C GLY A 465 2.43 -24.67 17.24
N CYS A 466 1.83 -24.85 16.07
CA CYS A 466 0.65 -24.09 15.65
C CYS A 466 -0.64 -24.80 16.11
N THR A 467 -1.61 -24.04 16.58
CA THR A 467 -2.93 -24.50 17.02
C THR A 467 -4.01 -23.59 16.43
N GLY A 468 -5.26 -24.06 16.36
CA GLY A 468 -6.38 -23.32 15.79
C GLY A 468 -6.51 -23.47 14.28
N PHE A 469 -6.94 -22.39 13.63
CA PHE A 469 -7.15 -22.33 12.19
C PHE A 469 -6.63 -21.02 11.62
N THR A 470 -6.37 -21.00 10.32
CA THR A 470 -6.08 -19.77 9.57
C THR A 470 -7.06 -19.63 8.40
N THR A 471 -7.36 -18.40 8.03
CA THR A 471 -8.28 -18.11 6.92
C THR A 471 -7.52 -18.05 5.60
N TRP A 472 -8.15 -18.53 4.53
CA TRP A 472 -7.64 -18.38 3.17
C TRP A 472 -8.60 -17.56 2.29
N PRO A 473 -8.07 -16.64 1.47
CA PRO A 473 -6.79 -15.98 1.70
C PRO A 473 -6.86 -15.16 3.01
N PRO A 474 -5.74 -14.88 3.69
CA PRO A 474 -5.80 -14.02 4.87
C PRO A 474 -6.40 -12.68 4.47
N LYS A 475 -7.56 -12.33 5.05
CA LYS A 475 -8.25 -11.09 4.71
C LYS A 475 -7.52 -9.89 5.29
N GLY A 476 -6.59 -9.36 4.50
CA GLY A 476 -6.09 -8.01 4.68
C GLY A 476 -7.23 -7.02 4.52
N LYS A 477 -7.60 -6.32 5.59
CA LYS A 477 -8.59 -5.25 5.49
C LYS A 477 -8.08 -4.26 4.42
N GLY A 478 -8.80 -4.22 3.29
CA GLY A 478 -8.52 -3.40 2.09
C GLY A 478 -7.39 -3.86 1.16
N LEU A 479 -6.90 -5.09 1.27
CA LEU A 479 -6.22 -5.75 0.14
C LEU A 479 -7.27 -6.50 -0.69
N ARG A 480 -6.98 -6.80 -1.97
CA ARG A 480 -7.77 -7.80 -2.69
C ARG A 480 -7.48 -9.17 -2.08
N ASP A 481 -8.48 -10.04 -2.09
CA ASP A 481 -8.36 -11.42 -1.55
C ASP A 481 -7.12 -12.14 -2.14
N THR A 482 -6.77 -11.87 -3.40
CA THR A 482 -5.63 -12.53 -4.07
C THR A 482 -4.25 -11.95 -3.75
N ASP A 483 -4.15 -10.70 -3.29
CA ASP A 483 -2.89 -9.95 -3.33
C ASP A 483 -1.82 -10.57 -2.41
N LEU A 484 -2.22 -11.00 -1.21
CA LEU A 484 -1.29 -11.59 -0.25
C LEU A 484 -0.77 -12.95 -0.72
N CYS A 485 -1.66 -13.79 -1.26
CA CYS A 485 -1.27 -15.09 -1.84
C CYS A 485 -0.22 -14.92 -2.94
N ILE A 486 -0.49 -14.00 -3.89
CA ILE A 486 0.41 -13.72 -5.00
C ILE A 486 1.77 -13.22 -4.48
N ASP A 487 1.76 -12.29 -3.51
CA ASP A 487 2.97 -11.72 -2.94
C ASP A 487 3.88 -12.76 -2.27
N ARG A 488 3.31 -13.65 -1.45
CA ARG A 488 4.09 -14.65 -0.72
C ARG A 488 4.70 -15.68 -1.66
N LEU A 489 3.94 -16.15 -2.65
CA LEU A 489 4.44 -17.08 -3.67
C LEU A 489 5.48 -16.42 -4.59
N ARG A 490 5.29 -15.16 -4.99
CA ARG A 490 6.30 -14.39 -5.73
C ARG A 490 7.56 -14.13 -4.92
N THR A 491 7.43 -13.93 -3.61
CA THR A 491 8.60 -13.76 -2.73
C THR A 491 9.44 -15.04 -2.73
N ILE A 492 8.83 -16.22 -2.64
CA ILE A 492 9.54 -17.50 -2.79
C ILE A 492 10.23 -17.56 -4.16
N MET A 493 9.51 -17.26 -5.24
CA MET A 493 10.04 -17.30 -6.62
C MET A 493 11.24 -16.36 -6.84
N ASN A 494 11.18 -15.15 -6.28
CA ASN A 494 12.13 -14.08 -6.54
C ASN A 494 13.33 -14.11 -5.58
N SER A 495 13.16 -14.60 -4.36
CA SER A 495 14.25 -14.70 -3.37
C SER A 495 15.01 -16.03 -3.45
N CYS A 496 14.48 -17.03 -4.14
CA CYS A 496 15.18 -18.29 -4.42
C CYS A 496 15.74 -18.33 -5.84
N ASP A 497 16.94 -18.91 -6.00
CA ASP A 497 17.65 -19.02 -7.27
C ASP A 497 17.81 -17.64 -7.97
N THR A 498 18.22 -16.62 -7.21
CA THR A 498 18.24 -15.20 -7.64
C THR A 498 19.17 -14.91 -8.82
N ASP A 499 20.11 -15.80 -9.11
CA ASP A 499 21.08 -15.72 -10.19
C ASP A 499 20.49 -16.06 -11.58
N THR A 500 19.22 -16.48 -11.65
CA THR A 500 18.56 -16.90 -12.88
C THR A 500 17.05 -16.62 -12.89
N THR A 501 16.48 -16.38 -14.07
CA THR A 501 15.02 -16.29 -14.29
C THR A 501 14.43 -17.56 -14.91
N ASP A 502 15.29 -18.42 -15.48
CA ASP A 502 14.85 -19.53 -16.34
C ASP A 502 15.11 -20.89 -15.69
N LYS A 503 15.81 -20.92 -14.55
CA LYS A 503 16.16 -22.14 -13.83
C LYS A 503 15.80 -22.06 -12.34
N LYS A 504 14.50 -21.95 -12.05
CA LYS A 504 13.96 -21.88 -10.69
C LYS A 504 13.55 -23.25 -10.17
N TYR A 505 13.80 -23.49 -8.88
CA TYR A 505 13.33 -24.69 -8.15
C TYR A 505 12.35 -24.36 -7.03
N GLY A 506 12.33 -23.08 -6.61
CA GLY A 506 11.38 -22.55 -5.64
C GLY A 506 11.78 -22.82 -4.18
N GLY A 507 10.80 -22.93 -3.29
CA GLY A 507 10.99 -23.04 -1.85
C GLY A 507 9.68 -22.96 -1.06
N SER A 508 9.81 -22.64 0.23
CA SER A 508 8.68 -22.47 1.15
C SER A 508 8.84 -21.22 2.01
N LEU A 509 7.74 -20.58 2.38
CA LEU A 509 7.70 -19.42 3.26
C LEU A 509 6.65 -19.68 4.35
N LYS A 510 7.05 -19.65 5.63
CA LYS A 510 6.16 -19.81 6.78
C LYS A 510 5.85 -18.46 7.40
N GLU A 511 4.57 -18.09 7.43
CA GLU A 511 4.04 -16.89 8.07
C GLU A 511 3.09 -17.31 9.20
N THR A 512 3.55 -17.16 10.45
CA THR A 512 2.84 -17.65 11.64
C THR A 512 2.50 -19.15 11.52
N CYS A 513 1.25 -19.48 11.15
CA CYS A 513 0.74 -20.84 11.02
C CYS A 513 0.28 -21.19 9.59
N LEU A 514 0.62 -20.35 8.62
CA LEU A 514 0.38 -20.61 7.20
C LEU A 514 1.71 -20.80 6.49
N VAL A 515 1.85 -21.88 5.74
CA VAL A 515 3.02 -22.14 4.90
C VAL A 515 2.61 -21.99 3.45
N TYR A 516 3.28 -21.09 2.74
CA TYR A 516 3.22 -20.98 1.28
C TYR A 516 4.37 -21.78 0.69
N GLN A 517 4.14 -22.45 -0.42
CA GLN A 517 5.18 -23.22 -1.09
C GLN A 517 4.97 -23.23 -2.59
N LEU A 518 6.09 -23.10 -3.30
CA LEU A 518 6.19 -23.05 -4.76
C LEU A 518 7.41 -23.88 -5.11
N MET A 519 7.25 -25.05 -5.75
CA MET A 519 8.37 -25.97 -5.95
C MET A 519 8.29 -26.74 -7.26
N ALA A 520 9.46 -27.01 -7.85
CA ALA A 520 9.59 -28.07 -8.86
C ALA A 520 9.56 -29.45 -8.16
N VAL A 521 8.67 -30.32 -8.61
CA VAL A 521 8.52 -31.71 -8.11
C VAL A 521 8.54 -32.70 -9.27
N GLY A 522 9.02 -33.92 -9.00
CA GLY A 522 9.01 -35.01 -9.97
C GLY A 522 7.60 -35.46 -10.33
N SER A 523 7.44 -36.12 -11.49
CA SER A 523 6.14 -36.53 -12.04
C SER A 523 5.24 -37.33 -11.09
N ASP A 524 5.85 -38.16 -10.25
CA ASP A 524 5.17 -39.14 -9.41
C ASP A 524 4.91 -38.61 -7.99
N ASN A 525 5.42 -37.41 -7.66
CA ASN A 525 5.22 -36.77 -6.38
C ASN A 525 3.99 -35.86 -6.44
N SER A 526 2.94 -36.20 -5.69
CA SER A 526 1.70 -35.41 -5.63
C SER A 526 1.69 -34.35 -4.52
N ASP A 527 2.55 -34.50 -3.51
CA ASP A 527 2.60 -33.59 -2.37
C ASP A 527 4.00 -33.60 -1.72
N PRO A 528 4.82 -32.55 -1.91
CA PRO A 528 6.14 -32.45 -1.30
C PRO A 528 6.08 -32.21 0.22
N THR A 529 4.91 -31.91 0.78
CA THR A 529 4.76 -31.61 2.21
C THR A 529 4.65 -32.87 3.07
N GLY A 530 4.12 -33.96 2.49
CA GLY A 530 3.76 -35.16 3.24
C GLY A 530 2.60 -34.95 4.22
N VAL A 531 1.91 -33.81 4.17
CA VAL A 531 0.76 -33.45 5.05
C VAL A 531 -0.55 -33.98 4.45
N GLY A 532 -0.50 -35.11 3.75
CA GLY A 532 -1.66 -35.71 3.13
C GLY A 532 -2.72 -36.15 4.15
N SER A 533 -3.98 -35.86 3.87
CA SER A 533 -5.15 -36.24 4.67
C SER A 533 -5.44 -37.75 4.71
N ASN A 534 -4.74 -38.54 3.90
CA ASN A 534 -5.04 -39.96 3.66
C ASN A 534 -4.03 -40.91 4.33
N GLY A 535 -3.19 -40.41 5.23
CA GLY A 535 -2.27 -41.24 6.02
C GLY A 535 -2.94 -41.80 7.27
N ASP A 536 -2.55 -43.00 7.68
CA ASP A 536 -2.82 -43.47 9.04
C ASP A 536 -2.07 -42.55 10.02
N HIS A 537 -2.82 -41.70 10.74
CA HIS A 537 -2.29 -40.76 11.72
C HIS A 537 -2.11 -41.38 13.12
N GLY A 538 -2.54 -42.64 13.32
CA GLY A 538 -2.56 -43.30 14.62
C GLY A 538 -3.70 -42.82 15.51
N ASP A 539 -3.66 -43.23 16.78
CA ASP A 539 -4.70 -42.89 17.76
C ASP A 539 -4.68 -41.41 18.13
N ILE A 540 -5.84 -40.89 18.54
CA ILE A 540 -5.91 -39.58 19.20
C ILE A 540 -5.31 -39.71 20.60
N LYS A 541 -4.43 -38.77 20.94
CA LYS A 541 -3.90 -38.59 22.29
C LYS A 541 -4.30 -37.21 22.77
N CYS A 542 -4.71 -37.11 24.02
CA CYS A 542 -5.12 -35.86 24.66
C CYS A 542 -4.47 -35.76 26.03
N LYS A 543 -4.31 -34.53 26.52
CA LYS A 543 -3.91 -34.24 27.90
C LYS A 543 -4.52 -32.91 28.33
N ASP A 544 -4.54 -32.65 29.63
CA ASP A 544 -4.91 -31.33 30.15
C ASP A 544 -4.07 -30.23 29.49
N THR A 545 -4.74 -29.18 29.02
CA THR A 545 -4.04 -28.04 28.41
C THR A 545 -3.19 -27.32 29.45
N ASP A 546 -1.94 -27.04 29.08
CA ASP A 546 -1.01 -26.33 29.95
C ASP A 546 -1.37 -24.83 30.02
N THR A 547 -2.18 -24.47 31.01
CA THR A 547 -2.63 -23.09 31.23
C THR A 547 -1.55 -22.19 31.84
N SER A 548 -0.41 -22.74 32.27
CA SER A 548 0.70 -21.92 32.79
C SER A 548 1.33 -21.04 31.71
N ILE A 549 1.25 -21.48 30.45
CA ILE A 549 1.74 -20.75 29.28
C ILE A 549 0.60 -19.97 28.62
N LEU A 550 -0.57 -20.59 28.51
CA LEU A 550 -1.65 -20.05 27.69
C LEU A 550 -2.62 -19.14 28.46
N GLY A 551 -2.61 -19.16 29.80
CA GLY A 551 -3.52 -18.38 30.65
C GLY A 551 -4.75 -19.17 31.09
N SER A 552 -5.40 -18.68 32.15
CA SER A 552 -6.54 -19.36 32.79
C SER A 552 -7.82 -19.39 31.95
N HIS A 553 -7.89 -18.67 30.83
CA HIS A 553 -9.02 -18.78 29.92
C HIS A 553 -9.08 -20.12 29.18
N TYR A 554 -8.01 -20.91 29.25
CA TYR A 554 -7.97 -22.30 28.78
C TYR A 554 -8.18 -23.32 29.92
N ASP A 555 -8.65 -22.89 31.10
CA ASP A 555 -9.07 -23.83 32.14
C ASP A 555 -10.19 -24.74 31.62
N ASN A 556 -10.13 -26.02 31.95
CA ASN A 556 -11.06 -27.04 31.44
C ASN A 556 -10.99 -27.20 29.91
N THR A 557 -9.78 -27.23 29.36
CA THR A 557 -9.53 -27.61 27.97
C THR A 557 -8.53 -28.76 27.88
N CYS A 558 -8.58 -29.48 26.75
CA CYS A 558 -7.70 -30.58 26.43
C CYS A 558 -6.85 -30.23 25.20
N THR A 559 -5.54 -30.45 25.27
CA THR A 559 -4.65 -30.38 24.12
C THR A 559 -4.55 -31.77 23.52
N CYS A 560 -4.96 -31.93 22.27
CA CYS A 560 -5.01 -33.21 21.57
C CYS A 560 -4.17 -33.20 20.30
N TRP A 561 -3.68 -34.38 19.91
CA TRP A 561 -2.91 -34.63 18.69
C TRP A 561 -3.13 -36.06 18.21
N PHE A 562 -2.70 -36.35 16.99
CA PHE A 562 -2.58 -37.73 16.52
C PHE A 562 -1.21 -38.31 16.87
N GLU A 563 -1.15 -39.57 17.31
CA GLU A 563 0.08 -40.22 17.76
C GLU A 563 1.25 -40.11 16.77
N LYS A 564 0.97 -40.19 15.46
CA LYS A 564 1.99 -40.07 14.41
C LYS A 564 2.25 -38.63 13.96
N LEU A 565 1.49 -37.65 14.47
CA LEU A 565 1.63 -36.21 14.21
C LEU A 565 1.66 -35.43 15.55
N PRO A 566 2.61 -35.71 16.46
CA PRO A 566 2.62 -35.13 17.81
C PRO A 566 2.88 -33.62 17.84
N ASP A 567 3.33 -33.05 16.72
CA ASP A 567 3.61 -31.63 16.55
C ASP A 567 2.42 -30.84 15.98
N GLN A 568 1.33 -31.52 15.63
CA GLN A 568 0.09 -30.94 15.12
C GLN A 568 -1.01 -31.06 16.18
N THR A 569 -0.98 -30.13 17.11
CA THR A 569 -1.89 -30.11 18.26
C THR A 569 -3.08 -29.18 18.03
N GLU A 570 -4.17 -29.42 18.76
CA GLU A 570 -5.31 -28.50 18.85
C GLU A 570 -5.87 -28.51 20.28
N ILE A 571 -6.55 -27.43 20.65
CA ILE A 571 -7.22 -27.27 21.95
C ILE A 571 -8.72 -27.48 21.78
N PHE A 572 -9.28 -28.36 22.60
CA PHE A 572 -10.70 -28.69 22.65
C PHE A 572 -11.27 -28.43 24.04
N GLY A 573 -12.57 -28.16 24.14
CA GLY A 573 -13.24 -28.10 25.45
C GLY A 573 -13.13 -29.44 26.17
N MET A 574 -12.82 -29.43 27.47
CA MET A 574 -12.71 -30.65 28.26
C MET A 574 -14.07 -31.37 28.36
N PRO A 575 -14.09 -32.71 28.25
CA PRO A 575 -15.30 -33.50 28.49
C PRO A 575 -15.94 -33.19 29.85
N LYS A 576 -17.27 -33.34 29.98
CA LYS A 576 -18.02 -33.18 31.24
C LYS A 576 -17.51 -34.08 32.37
N LYS A 577 -16.91 -35.22 32.02
CA LYS A 577 -16.29 -36.14 32.99
C LYS A 577 -15.01 -35.57 33.61
N GLY A 578 -14.47 -34.48 33.08
CA GLY A 578 -13.29 -33.78 33.59
C GLY A 578 -11.98 -34.50 33.28
N ASP A 579 -11.94 -35.33 32.25
CA ASP A 579 -10.79 -36.17 31.93
C ASP A 579 -10.49 -36.14 30.43
N CYS A 580 -9.31 -35.62 30.07
CA CYS A 580 -8.86 -35.55 28.68
C CYS A 580 -8.51 -36.93 28.09
N ASP A 581 -8.15 -37.92 28.92
CA ASP A 581 -7.84 -39.29 28.45
C ASP A 581 -9.11 -40.00 27.93
N SER A 582 -10.29 -39.48 28.26
CA SER A 582 -11.58 -40.01 27.81
C SER A 582 -11.98 -39.59 26.38
N MET A 583 -11.17 -38.75 25.71
CA MET A 583 -11.41 -38.34 24.33
C MET A 583 -10.89 -39.38 23.33
N ASP A 584 -11.78 -40.25 22.85
CA ASP A 584 -11.49 -41.29 21.86
C ASP A 584 -12.10 -41.01 20.47
N PHE A 585 -12.69 -39.82 20.27
CA PHE A 585 -13.32 -39.40 19.02
C PHE A 585 -12.79 -38.05 18.53
N ARG A 586 -12.93 -37.78 17.23
CA ARG A 586 -12.60 -36.48 16.63
C ARG A 586 -13.67 -35.45 17.02
N PRO A 587 -13.35 -34.39 17.78
CA PRO A 587 -14.32 -33.36 18.12
C PRO A 587 -14.79 -32.62 16.86
N ALA A 588 -16.02 -32.12 16.88
CA ALA A 588 -16.57 -31.37 15.75
C ALA A 588 -15.85 -30.02 15.56
N TRP A 589 -15.58 -29.34 16.67
CA TRP A 589 -15.02 -27.99 16.71
C TRP A 589 -13.92 -27.84 17.75
N SER A 590 -12.93 -27.00 17.45
CA SER A 590 -11.91 -26.59 18.42
C SER A 590 -12.46 -25.57 19.42
N PHE A 591 -11.76 -25.39 20.55
CA PHE A 591 -12.09 -24.36 21.53
C PHE A 591 -12.01 -22.94 20.95
N SER A 592 -11.14 -22.73 19.96
CA SER A 592 -11.02 -21.46 19.21
C SER A 592 -12.23 -21.16 18.33
N GLU A 593 -12.98 -22.18 17.91
CA GLU A 593 -14.20 -22.02 17.11
C GLU A 593 -15.44 -21.84 17.98
N ASP A 594 -15.49 -22.56 19.11
CA ASP A 594 -16.61 -22.51 20.04
C ASP A 594 -16.14 -22.79 21.48
N PRO A 595 -15.87 -21.76 22.30
CA PRO A 595 -15.43 -21.94 23.69
C PRO A 595 -16.46 -22.68 24.56
N ASP A 596 -17.73 -22.59 24.19
CA ASP A 596 -18.84 -23.25 24.87
C ASP A 596 -19.06 -24.70 24.38
N TYR A 597 -18.38 -25.11 23.30
CA TYR A 597 -18.45 -26.47 22.81
C TYR A 597 -17.84 -27.43 23.83
N ARG A 598 -18.55 -28.53 24.02
CA ARG A 598 -18.09 -29.69 24.77
C ARG A 598 -18.23 -30.89 23.83
N PRO A 599 -17.20 -31.75 23.72
CA PRO A 599 -17.18 -32.84 22.75
C PRO A 599 -18.46 -33.72 22.77
N GLU A 600 -19.13 -33.88 23.91
CA GLU A 600 -20.33 -34.72 24.01
C GLU A 600 -21.62 -34.05 23.50
N ASN A 601 -21.62 -32.74 23.24
CA ASN A 601 -22.80 -32.01 22.79
C ASN A 601 -23.16 -32.32 21.33
N ILE A 602 -22.19 -32.79 20.53
CA ILE A 602 -22.37 -33.16 19.13
C ILE A 602 -21.60 -34.45 18.89
N GLN A 603 -22.31 -35.57 18.80
CA GLN A 603 -21.68 -36.80 18.32
C GLN A 603 -21.48 -36.71 16.81
N PRO A 604 -20.25 -36.90 16.29
CA PRO A 604 -20.02 -36.96 14.86
C PRO A 604 -20.92 -38.04 14.25
N THR A 605 -21.67 -37.70 13.21
CA THR A 605 -22.58 -38.62 12.51
C THR A 605 -21.85 -39.72 11.74
N VAL A 606 -20.52 -39.68 11.69
CA VAL A 606 -19.68 -40.63 10.95
C VAL A 606 -18.75 -41.33 11.92
N THR A 607 -19.12 -42.53 12.36
CA THR A 607 -18.17 -43.50 12.89
C THR A 607 -17.24 -43.86 11.74
N MET A 608 -15.98 -43.44 11.78
CA MET A 608 -14.98 -43.94 10.84
C MET A 608 -14.70 -45.40 11.19
N THR A 609 -15.36 -46.32 10.49
CA THR A 609 -14.74 -47.64 10.28
C THR A 609 -13.48 -47.38 9.47
N ALA A 610 -12.32 -47.60 10.08
CA ALA A 610 -11.08 -47.78 9.35
C ALA A 610 -11.34 -48.85 8.28
N SER A 611 -11.49 -48.44 7.03
CA SER A 611 -11.39 -49.37 5.91
C SER A 611 -9.90 -49.65 5.71
N PRO A 612 -9.49 -50.91 5.58
CA PRO A 612 -8.10 -51.29 5.40
C PRO A 612 -7.49 -50.72 4.11
#